data_AF-A0A1N7HTM8-F1
#
_entry.id   AF-A0A1N7HTM8-F1
#
_cell.length_a   1.000
_cell.length_b   1.000
_cell.length_c   1.000
_cell.angle_alpha   90.00
_cell.angle_beta   90.00
_cell.angle_gamma   90.00
#
_symmetry.space_group_name_H-M   'P 1'
#
loop_
_entity.id
_entity.type
_entity.pdbx_description
1 polymer ?
#
loop_
_entity_poly.entity_id
_entity_poly.type
_entity_poly.pdbx_seq_one_letter_code
_entity_poly.pdbx_strand_id
1 'polypeptide(L)'
;MEATNFFRQIAKMEMNSKLMLTITKATENIIIVSILIENDSCGDKAKNLIPPFNLKGTPQELDEGFFAHIKKPVQTASGLLSNMEHFMKQVELAQANSAMEKQNSNKEQKDKDNRNKKYNEAMLKADAFEKEGKYKDAWTALPKVGDYPEHSEVIKNKQEIYERQFAPSLFSDTGKETVEITHENNP
;
A
#
# COMPACT_ATOMS: atom_id res chain seq x y z
N MET A 1 41.76 -39.61 24.98
CA MET A 1 40.64 -38.83 25.55
C MET A 1 39.46 -39.02 24.64
N GLU A 2 38.42 -39.72 25.08
CA GLU A 2 37.17 -39.76 24.32
C GLU A 2 36.55 -38.36 24.34
N ALA A 3 36.36 -37.77 23.16
CA ALA A 3 35.75 -36.46 23.05
C ALA A 3 34.24 -36.59 23.27
N THR A 4 33.70 -35.89 24.28
CA THR A 4 32.26 -35.81 24.51
C THR A 4 31.58 -35.06 23.37
N ASN A 5 30.55 -35.67 22.75
CA ASN A 5 29.91 -35.15 21.53
C ASN A 5 28.74 -34.20 21.78
N PHE A 6 28.53 -33.75 23.02
CA PHE A 6 27.36 -32.98 23.44
C PHE A 6 27.12 -31.73 22.58
N PHE A 7 28.09 -30.80 22.57
CA PHE A 7 27.93 -29.54 21.83
C PHE A 7 27.90 -29.73 20.31
N ARG A 8 28.51 -30.80 19.79
CA ARG A 8 28.41 -31.16 18.37
C ARG A 8 26.99 -31.57 18.00
N GLN A 9 26.28 -32.27 18.89
CA GLN A 9 24.89 -32.61 18.65
C GLN A 9 23.98 -31.37 18.71
N ILE A 10 24.24 -30.44 19.64
CA ILE A 10 23.54 -29.15 19.69
C ILE A 10 23.76 -28.34 18.41
N ALA A 11 25.00 -28.24 17.92
CA ALA A 11 25.31 -27.49 16.69
C ALA A 11 24.66 -28.09 15.43
N LYS A 12 24.33 -29.39 15.43
CA LYS A 12 23.60 -30.05 14.34
C LYS A 12 22.09 -29.85 14.41
N MET A 13 21.57 -29.33 15.53
CA MET A 13 20.16 -28.99 15.63
C MET A 13 19.92 -27.65 14.95
N GLU A 14 19.05 -27.65 13.95
CA GLU A 14 18.56 -26.43 13.32
C GLU A 14 17.60 -25.73 14.28
N MET A 15 18.12 -24.78 15.05
CA MET A 15 17.33 -23.93 15.95
C MET A 15 17.74 -22.46 15.82
N ASN A 16 16.76 -21.59 15.61
CA ASN A 16 16.92 -20.13 15.64
C ASN A 16 16.35 -19.59 16.95
N SER A 17 16.76 -20.20 18.06
CA SER A 17 16.20 -19.96 19.38
C SER A 17 17.26 -20.20 20.45
N LYS A 18 17.11 -19.53 21.58
CA LYS A 18 17.92 -19.71 22.77
C LYS A 18 17.48 -20.98 23.49
N LEU A 19 18.42 -21.91 23.67
CA LEU A 19 18.23 -23.13 24.46
C LEU A 19 18.79 -22.89 25.87
N MET A 20 17.92 -22.91 26.87
CA MET A 20 18.32 -22.85 28.28
C MET A 20 18.23 -24.23 28.91
N LEU A 21 19.33 -24.67 29.50
CA LEU A 21 19.47 -25.97 30.14
C LEU A 21 19.72 -25.78 31.64
N THR A 22 18.82 -26.26 32.47
CA THR A 22 18.96 -26.25 33.92
C THR A 22 19.09 -27.69 34.42
N ILE A 23 20.18 -28.00 35.10
CA ILE A 23 20.47 -29.35 35.60
C ILE A 23 20.43 -29.32 37.13
N THR A 24 19.58 -30.14 37.71
CA THR A 24 19.43 -30.30 39.16
C THR A 24 19.77 -31.72 39.55
N LYS A 25 20.76 -31.89 40.44
CA LYS A 25 21.03 -33.17 41.09
C LYS A 25 20.01 -33.36 42.22
N ALA A 26 18.95 -34.14 41.97
CA ALA A 26 17.85 -34.32 42.91
C ALA A 26 18.22 -35.27 44.06
N THR A 27 18.93 -36.35 43.74
CA THR A 27 19.48 -37.30 44.73
C THR A 27 20.87 -37.74 44.29
N GLU A 28 21.48 -38.69 44.99
CA GLU A 28 22.81 -39.21 44.63
C GLU A 28 22.85 -39.79 43.20
N ASN A 29 21.77 -40.46 42.77
CA ASN A 29 21.67 -41.14 41.49
C ASN A 29 20.64 -40.56 40.52
N ILE A 30 19.90 -39.50 40.89
CA ILE A 30 18.88 -38.89 40.03
C ILE A 30 19.25 -37.47 39.67
N ILE A 31 19.23 -37.19 38.36
CA ILE A 31 19.36 -35.86 37.78
C ILE A 31 18.04 -35.48 37.11
N ILE A 32 17.64 -34.23 37.30
CA ILE A 32 16.53 -33.60 36.60
C ILE A 32 17.13 -32.56 35.66
N VAL A 33 16.72 -32.60 34.40
CA VAL A 33 17.17 -31.65 33.38
C VAL A 33 15.95 -30.92 32.83
N SER A 34 15.91 -29.60 33.03
CA SER A 34 14.86 -28.73 32.50
C SER A 34 15.38 -27.97 31.29
N ILE A 35 14.59 -27.96 30.22
CA ILE A 35 14.92 -27.37 28.94
C ILE A 35 13.86 -26.34 28.58
N LEU A 36 14.27 -25.09 28.45
CA LEU A 36 13.40 -24.00 28.04
C LEU A 36 13.93 -23.41 26.72
N ILE A 37 13.03 -23.27 25.75
CA ILE A 37 13.32 -22.66 24.45
C ILE A 37 12.73 -21.26 24.43
N GLU A 38 13.57 -20.27 24.18
CA GLU A 38 13.18 -18.87 24.05
C GLU A 38 13.55 -18.32 22.68
N ASN A 39 12.73 -17.41 22.17
CA ASN A 39 13.07 -16.63 20.99
C ASN A 39 12.79 -15.15 21.29
N ASP A 40 13.85 -14.35 21.37
CA ASP A 40 13.78 -12.92 21.67
C ASP A 40 13.13 -12.14 20.53
N SER A 41 13.22 -12.64 19.29
CA SER A 41 12.63 -12.01 18.10
C SER A 41 11.12 -12.24 18.01
N CYS A 42 10.60 -13.27 18.69
CA CYS A 42 9.16 -13.51 18.73
C CYS A 42 8.49 -12.46 19.64
N GLY A 43 7.74 -11.53 19.05
CA GLY A 43 6.97 -10.52 19.77
C GLY A 43 5.67 -11.04 20.41
N ASP A 44 5.28 -12.28 20.12
CA ASP A 44 4.06 -12.88 20.62
C ASP A 44 4.19 -13.27 22.11
N LYS A 45 3.27 -12.79 22.94
CA LYS A 45 3.22 -13.09 24.38
C LYS A 45 2.89 -14.56 24.68
N ALA A 46 2.27 -15.28 23.73
CA ALA A 46 2.00 -16.70 23.84
C ALA A 46 3.29 -17.54 23.93
N LYS A 47 4.45 -16.98 23.54
CA LYS A 47 5.76 -17.64 23.74
C LYS A 47 6.01 -18.03 25.21
N ASN A 48 5.49 -17.25 26.15
CA ASN A 48 5.64 -17.51 27.58
C ASN A 48 4.76 -18.66 28.10
N LEU A 49 3.82 -19.13 27.28
CA LEU A 49 2.97 -20.28 27.62
C LEU A 49 3.63 -21.62 27.29
N ILE A 50 4.74 -21.61 26.54
CA ILE A 50 5.48 -22.83 26.21
C ILE A 50 6.17 -23.32 27.50
N PRO A 51 5.76 -24.47 28.06
CA PRO A 51 6.32 -24.95 29.30
C PRO A 51 7.75 -25.49 29.08
N PRO A 52 8.62 -25.45 30.09
CA PRO A 52 9.89 -26.16 30.05
C PRO A 52 9.68 -27.67 29.89
N PHE A 53 10.52 -28.29 29.07
CA PHE A 53 10.56 -29.74 28.92
C PHE A 53 11.49 -30.34 29.97
N ASN A 54 10.97 -31.20 30.83
CA ASN A 54 11.73 -31.79 31.94
C ASN A 54 12.02 -33.27 31.68
N LEU A 55 13.28 -33.66 31.85
CA LEU A 55 13.74 -35.05 31.87
C LEU A 55 14.21 -35.40 33.28
N LYS A 56 14.01 -36.66 33.67
CA LYS A 56 14.47 -37.21 34.94
C LYS A 56 15.05 -38.58 34.67
N GLY A 57 16.23 -38.84 35.18
CA GLY A 57 16.88 -40.15 35.03
C GLY A 57 18.18 -40.23 35.81
N THR A 58 18.81 -41.38 35.73
CA THR A 58 20.19 -41.56 36.16
C THR A 58 21.16 -40.87 35.19
N PRO A 59 22.41 -40.57 35.60
CA PRO A 59 23.40 -40.02 34.69
C PRO A 59 23.57 -40.85 33.42
N GLN A 60 23.60 -42.19 33.55
CA GLN A 60 23.76 -43.10 32.41
C GLN A 60 22.58 -43.04 31.43
N GLU A 61 21.34 -43.08 31.94
CA GLU A 61 20.14 -42.99 31.08
C GLU A 61 20.08 -41.65 30.34
N LEU A 62 20.50 -40.57 31.00
CA LEU A 62 20.57 -39.26 30.37
C LEU A 62 21.69 -39.22 29.32
N ASP A 63 22.88 -39.71 29.60
CA ASP A 63 23.98 -39.70 28.63
C ASP A 63 23.63 -40.49 27.35
N GLU A 64 22.99 -41.64 27.47
CA GLU A 64 22.60 -42.49 26.33
C GLU A 64 21.37 -41.93 25.59
N GLY A 65 20.39 -41.40 26.33
CA GLY A 65 19.07 -41.07 25.79
C GLY A 65 18.79 -39.58 25.55
N PHE A 66 19.57 -38.65 26.11
CA PHE A 66 19.21 -37.23 26.18
C PHE A 66 18.85 -36.65 24.81
N PHE A 67 19.75 -36.77 23.83
CA PHE A 67 19.53 -36.19 22.50
C PHE A 67 18.35 -36.82 21.74
N ALA A 68 18.10 -38.11 21.93
CA ALA A 68 16.95 -38.77 21.33
C ALA A 68 15.63 -38.22 21.87
N HIS A 69 15.57 -37.90 23.17
CA HIS A 69 14.38 -37.36 23.83
C HIS A 69 14.18 -35.87 23.56
N ILE A 70 15.26 -35.07 23.47
CA ILE A 70 15.12 -33.61 23.38
C ILE A 70 15.00 -33.10 21.94
N LYS A 71 15.50 -33.83 20.94
CA LYS A 71 15.58 -33.34 19.56
C LYS A 71 14.22 -32.90 19.01
N LYS A 72 13.19 -33.76 19.14
CA LYS A 72 11.85 -33.45 18.63
C LYS A 72 11.15 -32.32 19.41
N PRO A 73 11.09 -32.34 20.76
CA PRO A 73 10.52 -31.22 21.52
C PRO A 73 11.19 -29.88 21.23
N VAL A 74 12.53 -29.83 21.18
CA VAL A 74 13.30 -28.62 20.91
C VAL A 74 13.00 -28.08 19.51
N GLN A 75 13.00 -28.94 18.49
CA GLN A 75 12.66 -28.56 17.12
C GLN A 75 11.22 -28.04 17.00
N THR A 76 10.25 -28.71 17.62
CA THR A 76 8.86 -28.27 17.62
C THR A 76 8.69 -26.90 18.27
N ALA A 77 9.29 -26.68 19.45
CA ALA A 77 9.20 -25.41 20.15
C ALA A 77 9.90 -24.28 19.38
N SER A 78 11.12 -24.52 18.87
CA SER A 78 11.85 -23.53 18.07
C SER A 78 11.11 -23.18 16.77
N GLY A 79 10.59 -24.20 16.06
CA GLY A 79 9.80 -24.01 14.85
C GLY A 79 8.51 -23.21 15.10
N LEU A 80 7.79 -23.53 16.18
CA LEU A 80 6.60 -22.77 16.58
C LEU A 80 6.93 -21.29 16.84
N LEU A 81 7.98 -21.02 17.60
CA LEU A 81 8.43 -19.64 17.89
C LEU A 81 8.80 -18.87 16.63
N SER A 82 9.50 -19.51 15.68
CA SER A 82 9.85 -18.91 14.40
C SER A 82 8.60 -18.63 13.54
N ASN A 83 7.65 -19.57 13.51
CA ASN A 83 6.42 -19.41 12.74
C ASN A 83 5.54 -18.28 13.29
N MET A 84 5.44 -18.15 14.62
CA MET A 84 4.72 -17.03 15.25
C MET A 84 5.37 -15.68 14.91
N GLU A 85 6.70 -15.60 14.94
CA GLU A 85 7.44 -14.40 14.57
C GLU A 85 7.20 -14.00 13.10
N HIS A 86 7.35 -14.96 12.18
CA HIS A 86 7.12 -14.73 10.76
C HIS A 86 5.67 -14.33 10.48
N PHE A 87 4.70 -15.02 11.09
CA PHE A 87 3.29 -14.71 10.92
C PHE A 87 2.97 -13.28 11.38
N MET A 88 3.43 -12.88 12.56
CA MET A 88 3.18 -11.53 13.09
C MET A 88 3.77 -10.44 12.20
N LYS A 89 4.99 -10.64 11.68
CA LYS A 89 5.59 -9.72 10.70
C LYS A 89 4.76 -9.62 9.42
N GLN A 90 4.28 -10.75 8.88
CA GLN A 90 3.45 -10.73 7.67
C GLN A 90 2.09 -10.07 7.90
N VAL A 91 1.49 -10.27 9.08
CA VAL A 91 0.25 -9.59 9.47
C VAL A 91 0.46 -8.08 9.57
N GLU A 92 1.56 -7.62 10.18
CA GLU A 92 1.89 -6.20 10.27
C GLU A 92 2.08 -5.57 8.88
N LEU A 93 2.80 -6.23 7.98
CA LEU A 93 2.99 -5.79 6.60
C LEU A 93 1.66 -5.71 5.83
N ALA A 94 0.79 -6.72 5.96
CA ALA A 94 -0.53 -6.73 5.34
C ALA A 94 -1.43 -5.59 5.86
N GLN A 95 -1.39 -5.33 7.16
CA GLN A 95 -2.13 -4.21 7.78
C GLN A 95 -1.60 -2.85 7.30
N ALA A 96 -0.28 -2.67 7.25
CA ALA A 96 0.34 -1.44 6.74
C ALA A 96 -0.06 -1.18 5.29
N ASN A 97 0.01 -2.20 4.43
CA ASN A 97 -0.41 -2.11 3.03
C ASN A 97 -1.91 -1.79 2.91
N SER A 98 -2.77 -2.41 3.71
CA SER A 98 -4.21 -2.10 3.71
C SER A 98 -4.50 -0.66 4.15
N ALA A 99 -3.79 -0.15 5.16
CA ALA A 99 -3.94 1.22 5.62
C ALA A 99 -3.48 2.23 4.56
N MET A 100 -2.34 1.96 3.89
CA MET A 100 -1.85 2.79 2.78
C MET A 100 -2.82 2.79 1.60
N GLU A 101 -3.35 1.63 1.20
CA GLU A 101 -4.31 1.52 0.10
C GLU A 101 -5.61 2.29 0.40
N LYS A 102 -6.12 2.19 1.64
CA LYS A 102 -7.28 2.97 2.09
C LYS A 102 -7.00 4.48 2.07
N GLN A 103 -5.79 4.90 2.48
CA GLN A 103 -5.43 6.32 2.47
C GLN A 103 -5.26 6.86 1.05
N ASN A 104 -4.64 6.09 0.15
CA ASN A 104 -4.47 6.48 -1.25
C ASN A 104 -5.81 6.56 -1.97
N SER A 105 -6.66 5.54 -1.83
CA SER A 105 -8.03 5.55 -2.37
C SER A 105 -8.84 6.74 -1.86
N ASN A 106 -8.75 7.08 -0.57
CA ASN A 106 -9.46 8.25 -0.01
C ASN A 106 -8.91 9.59 -0.52
N LYS A 107 -7.59 9.72 -0.72
CA LYS A 107 -6.99 10.93 -1.30
C LYS A 107 -7.40 11.10 -2.76
N GLU A 108 -7.27 10.03 -3.55
CA GLU A 108 -7.65 10.06 -4.97
C GLU A 108 -9.14 10.38 -5.16
N GLN A 109 -10.02 9.83 -4.32
CA GLN A 109 -11.45 10.16 -4.38
C GLN A 109 -11.72 11.61 -3.99
N LYS A 110 -11.06 12.12 -2.94
CA LYS A 110 -11.22 13.52 -2.50
C LYS A 110 -10.71 14.51 -3.54
N ASP A 111 -9.61 14.17 -4.23
CA ASP A 111 -9.03 14.99 -5.29
C ASP A 111 -9.90 14.99 -6.54
N LYS A 112 -10.48 13.83 -6.93
CA LYS A 112 -11.48 13.72 -8.00
C LYS A 112 -12.75 14.52 -7.67
N ASP A 113 -13.28 14.38 -6.46
CA ASP A 113 -14.49 15.11 -6.03
C ASP A 113 -14.26 16.63 -6.02
N ASN A 114 -13.10 17.10 -5.56
CA ASN A 114 -12.75 18.52 -5.58
C ASN A 114 -12.56 19.05 -7.00
N ARG A 115 -11.93 18.28 -7.90
CA ARG A 115 -11.78 18.63 -9.31
C ARG A 115 -13.16 18.76 -9.97
N ASN A 116 -14.05 17.78 -9.78
CA ASN A 116 -15.39 17.79 -10.33
C ASN A 116 -16.25 18.96 -9.83
N LYS A 117 -16.15 19.32 -8.54
CA LYS A 117 -16.87 20.49 -8.00
C LYS A 117 -16.43 21.80 -8.65
N LYS A 118 -15.12 22.03 -8.79
CA LYS A 118 -14.58 23.24 -9.43
C LYS A 118 -14.97 23.33 -10.91
N TYR A 119 -14.97 22.20 -11.62
CA TYR A 119 -15.45 22.12 -13.00
C TYR A 119 -16.92 22.55 -13.10
N ASN A 120 -17.79 21.96 -12.27
CA ASN A 120 -19.22 22.25 -12.29
C ASN A 120 -19.52 23.71 -11.94
N GLU A 121 -18.83 24.29 -10.95
CA GLU A 121 -18.98 25.70 -10.59
C GLU A 121 -18.57 26.64 -11.72
N ALA A 122 -17.44 26.36 -12.39
CA ALA A 122 -16.97 27.15 -13.52
C ALA A 122 -17.94 27.08 -14.71
N MET A 123 -18.46 25.89 -15.00
CA MET A 123 -19.45 25.67 -16.06
C MET A 123 -20.77 26.39 -15.76
N LEU A 124 -21.29 26.29 -14.53
CA LEU A 124 -22.50 27.02 -14.11
C LEU A 124 -22.32 28.53 -14.20
N LYS A 125 -21.14 29.04 -13.87
CA LYS A 125 -20.83 30.48 -13.99
C LYS A 125 -20.78 30.92 -15.45
N ALA A 126 -20.18 30.11 -16.33
CA ALA A 126 -20.18 30.38 -17.77
C ALA A 126 -21.61 30.38 -18.35
N ASP A 127 -22.43 29.41 -17.96
CA ASP A 127 -23.84 29.31 -18.38
C ASP A 127 -24.70 30.48 -17.86
N ALA A 128 -24.41 31.00 -16.67
CA ALA A 128 -25.07 32.19 -16.15
C ALA A 128 -24.75 33.45 -16.99
N PHE A 129 -23.47 33.64 -17.34
CA PHE A 129 -23.07 34.74 -18.23
C PHE A 129 -23.61 34.60 -19.65
N GLU A 130 -23.75 33.37 -20.16
CA GLU A 130 -24.43 33.09 -21.43
C GLU A 130 -25.89 33.57 -21.39
N LYS A 131 -26.64 33.23 -20.33
CA LYS A 131 -28.03 33.68 -20.14
C LYS A 131 -28.18 35.19 -19.99
N GLU A 132 -27.16 35.84 -19.44
CA GLU A 132 -27.07 37.31 -19.37
C GLU A 132 -26.58 37.96 -20.68
N GLY A 133 -26.25 37.18 -21.71
CA GLY A 133 -25.74 37.66 -23.00
C GLY A 133 -24.29 38.15 -22.97
N LYS A 134 -23.55 37.89 -21.88
CA LYS A 134 -22.14 38.29 -21.69
C LYS A 134 -21.19 37.20 -22.15
N TYR A 135 -21.16 36.94 -23.47
CA TYR A 135 -20.39 35.82 -24.03
C TYR A 135 -18.85 35.90 -23.81
N LYS A 136 -18.28 37.11 -23.71
CA LYS A 136 -16.85 37.30 -23.37
C LYS A 136 -16.52 36.87 -21.94
N ASP A 137 -17.41 37.19 -21.01
CA ASP A 137 -17.28 36.82 -19.60
C ASP A 137 -17.55 35.32 -19.40
N ALA A 138 -18.52 34.76 -20.16
CA ALA A 138 -18.78 33.32 -20.22
C ALA A 138 -17.56 32.52 -20.68
N TRP A 139 -16.88 32.97 -21.75
CA TRP A 139 -15.67 32.32 -22.26
C TRP A 139 -14.51 32.35 -21.26
N THR A 140 -14.31 33.47 -20.57
CA THR A 140 -13.25 33.60 -19.55
C THR A 140 -13.56 32.78 -18.29
N ALA A 141 -14.84 32.56 -17.99
CA ALA A 141 -15.30 31.74 -16.87
C ALA A 141 -15.21 30.23 -17.13
N LEU A 142 -15.05 29.79 -18.39
CA LEU A 142 -14.93 28.38 -18.71
C LEU A 142 -13.66 27.75 -18.10
N PRO A 143 -13.75 26.51 -17.61
CA PRO A 143 -12.58 25.79 -17.13
C PRO A 143 -11.60 25.50 -18.28
N LYS A 144 -10.30 25.43 -17.99
CA LYS A 144 -9.28 25.16 -19.01
C LYS A 144 -9.26 23.68 -19.40
N VAL A 145 -9.13 23.42 -20.70
CA VAL A 145 -9.03 22.06 -21.26
C VAL A 145 -7.90 21.24 -20.63
N GLY A 146 -6.75 21.85 -20.35
CA GLY A 146 -5.60 21.18 -19.71
C GLY A 146 -5.87 20.75 -18.26
N ASP A 147 -6.75 21.46 -17.55
CA ASP A 147 -7.10 21.18 -16.17
C ASP A 147 -8.20 20.13 -16.04
N TYR A 148 -8.90 19.79 -17.13
CA TYR A 148 -10.00 18.80 -17.16
C TYR A 148 -10.00 18.02 -18.49
N PRO A 149 -9.03 17.13 -18.72
CA PRO A 149 -8.90 16.39 -19.97
C PRO A 149 -10.11 15.50 -20.25
N GLU A 150 -10.80 15.01 -19.20
CA GLU A 150 -12.04 14.22 -19.28
C GLU A 150 -13.25 15.00 -19.80
N HIS A 151 -13.23 16.33 -19.72
CA HIS A 151 -14.27 17.22 -20.22
C HIS A 151 -13.81 18.09 -21.39
N SER A 152 -12.66 17.74 -21.98
CA SER A 152 -11.99 18.53 -23.01
C SER A 152 -12.87 18.84 -24.23
N GLU A 153 -13.66 17.88 -24.70
CA GLU A 153 -14.57 18.07 -25.84
C GLU A 153 -15.70 19.06 -25.52
N VAL A 154 -16.29 18.95 -24.33
CA VAL A 154 -17.39 19.82 -23.87
C VAL A 154 -16.91 21.27 -23.71
N ILE A 155 -15.73 21.45 -23.09
CA ILE A 155 -15.11 22.75 -22.90
C ILE A 155 -14.81 23.40 -24.26
N LYS A 156 -14.17 22.68 -25.18
CA LYS A 156 -13.83 23.21 -26.52
C LYS A 156 -15.07 23.62 -27.29
N ASN A 157 -16.11 22.80 -27.28
CA ASN A 157 -17.35 23.13 -27.98
C ASN A 157 -18.00 24.42 -27.42
N LYS A 158 -18.06 24.58 -26.10
CA LYS A 158 -18.55 25.84 -25.49
C LYS A 158 -17.65 27.03 -25.78
N GLN A 159 -16.33 26.85 -25.79
CA GLN A 159 -15.39 27.91 -26.18
C GLN A 159 -15.67 28.38 -27.61
N GLU A 160 -15.81 27.47 -28.57
CA GLU A 160 -16.13 27.80 -29.96
C GLU A 160 -17.50 28.49 -30.10
N ILE A 161 -18.51 28.02 -29.37
CA ILE A 161 -19.85 28.63 -29.37
C ILE A 161 -19.78 30.08 -28.87
N TYR A 162 -19.10 30.33 -27.75
CA TYR A 162 -18.99 31.68 -27.21
C TYR A 162 -18.13 32.57 -28.10
N GLU A 163 -17.00 32.09 -28.61
CA GLU A 163 -16.14 32.82 -29.55
C GLU A 163 -16.93 33.29 -30.77
N ARG A 164 -17.80 32.46 -31.37
CA ARG A 164 -18.63 32.86 -32.50
C ARG A 164 -19.61 34.00 -32.18
N GLN A 165 -20.01 34.17 -30.92
CA GLN A 165 -20.98 35.21 -30.51
C GLN A 165 -20.35 36.59 -30.30
N PHE A 166 -19.04 36.66 -30.00
CA PHE A 166 -18.35 37.94 -29.80
C PHE A 166 -17.14 38.17 -30.70
N ALA A 167 -16.75 37.18 -31.51
CA ALA A 167 -15.82 37.39 -32.60
C ALA A 167 -16.51 38.32 -33.62
N PRO A 168 -15.89 39.46 -33.99
CA PRO A 168 -16.38 40.22 -35.13
C PRO A 168 -16.32 39.27 -36.34
N SER A 169 -17.41 39.18 -37.11
CA SER A 169 -17.39 38.45 -38.37
C SER A 169 -16.30 39.02 -39.27
N LEU A 170 -15.14 38.38 -39.29
CA LEU A 170 -14.02 38.72 -40.16
C LEU A 170 -14.27 38.37 -41.63
N PHE A 171 -15.51 37.99 -41.99
CA PHE A 171 -15.92 37.67 -43.36
C PHE A 171 -17.33 38.19 -43.74
N SER A 172 -17.90 39.17 -43.03
CA SER A 172 -19.18 39.76 -43.42
C SER A 172 -19.03 41.20 -43.92
N ASP A 173 -18.10 41.44 -44.86
CA ASP A 173 -18.16 42.63 -45.71
C ASP A 173 -17.42 42.42 -47.04
N THR A 174 -18.11 41.88 -48.04
CA THR A 174 -17.92 42.22 -49.46
C THR A 174 -19.09 41.69 -50.25
N GLY A 175 -19.91 42.59 -50.76
CA GLY A 175 -21.00 42.24 -51.68
C GLY A 175 -22.14 43.24 -51.75
N LYS A 176 -21.90 44.54 -51.54
CA LYS A 176 -22.81 45.58 -52.01
C LYS A 176 -22.45 45.89 -53.47
N GLU A 177 -23.20 45.29 -54.38
CA GLU A 177 -23.26 45.67 -55.78
C GLU A 177 -23.83 47.09 -55.87
N THR A 178 -22.96 48.08 -56.04
CA THR A 178 -23.32 49.40 -56.57
C THR A 178 -22.96 49.43 -58.04
N VAL A 179 -24.02 49.41 -58.85
CA VAL A 179 -24.04 49.69 -60.29
C VAL A 179 -23.46 51.08 -60.54
N GLU A 180 -22.39 51.18 -61.32
CA GLU A 180 -22.06 52.39 -62.08
C GLU A 180 -21.68 52.04 -63.52
N ILE A 181 -22.41 52.69 -64.42
CA ILE A 181 -22.36 52.61 -65.87
C ILE A 181 -21.21 53.50 -66.35
N THR A 182 -20.28 52.98 -67.15
CA THR A 182 -19.59 53.81 -68.14
C THR A 182 -19.49 53.09 -69.48
N HIS A 183 -19.99 53.80 -70.49
CA HIS A 183 -19.93 53.51 -71.91
C HIS A 183 -18.47 53.47 -72.40
N GLU A 184 -18.14 52.52 -73.27
CA GLU A 184 -17.05 52.69 -74.23
C GLU A 184 -17.49 52.19 -75.61
N ASN A 185 -17.16 53.00 -76.62
CA ASN A 185 -17.72 53.04 -77.95
C ASN A 185 -16.98 52.14 -78.96
N ASN A 186 -17.77 51.53 -79.84
CA ASN A 186 -17.53 51.22 -81.27
C ASN A 186 -16.50 50.13 -81.67
N PRO A 187 -16.63 49.50 -82.86
CA PRO A 187 -16.95 50.09 -84.17
C PRO A 187 -18.37 49.86 -84.72
#